data_AF-A0A2E3DKG3-F1
#
_entry.id   AF-A0A2E3DKG3-F1
#
_cell.length_a   1.000
_cell.length_b   1.000
_cell.length_c   1.000
_cell.angle_alpha   90.00
_cell.angle_beta   90.00
_cell.angle_gamma   90.00
#
_symmetry.space_group_name_H-M   'P 1'
#
loop_
_entity.id
_entity.type
_entity.pdbx_description
1 polymer ?
#
loop_
_entity_poly.entity_id
_entity_poly.type
_entity_poly.pdbx_seq_one_letter_code
_entity_poly.pdbx_strand_id
1 'polypeptide(L)'
;MNIKFLASGLLITSLLIGFLVFKNTPEPVLTPPVVEVKQVVAAVEADGELKDLGTRKSGSDWSVFLGPTGDSKSKETGIITDWGQKGLKVLWERNLGSSYGIGTVSKGRYYQFDRIANEAFVVCLNAETGKELWKFKYTSDYQDLYGYDPGPRCSPLVDGNRVFIYGTEGMIYCLNATTGKEEWAVDTIKKFGVIQNFFGVGSNPVIDGDLLICMVGGSPAKDKQIPPGQLDLVSPNGTAIVAFEKSTGKVKYQVIDDLASYSSLKLATIGDRSWCFAFARGGLIGFDPANGAVDFEYPWRAHLLESVNAATPVVVGEEVFISETYGPGSALLKVESGNNSVVWKDEEFSREKAMQAHWNTPVYVDGYLYGCSGRHTQNADLRCVEWKTGKVMWKIPRITRCSLTFIDGHFLCQGEYGHLFLFKADSQKFEPVAGDIKEGTRKGEYELSFDTTYDLSFPAWAAPVVSHGLLYVRGTDKVICLELIKKQ
;
A
#
# COMPACT_ATOMS: atom_id res chain seq x y z
N MET A 1 -12.83 -33.86 38.61
CA MET A 1 -12.95 -35.33 38.61
C MET A 1 -14.44 -35.69 38.74
N ASN A 2 -14.96 -36.48 37.80
CA ASN A 2 -16.26 -37.16 37.73
C ASN A 2 -17.55 -36.40 37.36
N ILE A 3 -17.75 -36.42 36.03
CA ILE A 3 -18.94 -36.50 35.17
C ILE A 3 -20.17 -37.18 35.80
N LYS A 4 -21.37 -36.61 35.55
CA LYS A 4 -22.60 -37.36 35.25
C LYS A 4 -23.41 -36.66 34.14
N PHE A 5 -23.59 -37.38 33.03
CA PHE A 5 -24.51 -37.12 31.93
C PHE A 5 -25.95 -37.46 32.35
N LEU A 6 -26.94 -36.69 31.87
CA LEU A 6 -28.30 -37.19 31.65
C LEU A 6 -28.91 -36.51 30.42
N ALA A 7 -29.22 -37.36 29.44
CA ALA A 7 -29.99 -37.05 28.25
C ALA A 7 -31.49 -37.10 28.57
N SER A 8 -32.27 -36.20 27.97
CA SER A 8 -33.73 -36.29 27.94
C SER A 8 -34.21 -36.20 26.50
N GLY A 9 -34.89 -37.25 26.08
CA GLY A 9 -35.33 -37.51 24.71
C GLY A 9 -36.67 -36.86 24.36
N LEU A 10 -36.86 -36.74 23.04
CA LEU A 10 -38.08 -36.40 22.33
C LEU A 10 -39.27 -37.31 22.71
N LEU A 11 -40.44 -36.70 22.88
CA LEU A 11 -41.73 -37.31 22.53
C LEU A 11 -42.40 -36.42 21.47
N ILE A 12 -42.48 -36.92 20.24
CA ILE A 12 -43.30 -36.35 19.17
C ILE A 12 -44.58 -37.19 19.11
N THR A 13 -45.72 -36.55 19.37
CA THR A 13 -47.05 -37.12 19.15
C THR A 13 -47.46 -36.95 17.69
N SER A 14 -47.93 -38.04 17.11
CA SER A 14 -48.45 -38.16 15.76
C SER A 14 -49.90 -37.68 15.67
N LEU A 15 -50.20 -36.85 14.66
CA LEU A 15 -51.57 -36.70 14.15
C LEU A 15 -51.54 -36.74 12.62
N LEU A 16 -52.19 -37.76 12.06
CA LEU A 16 -52.52 -37.89 10.65
C LEU A 16 -53.59 -36.87 10.26
N ILE A 17 -53.34 -36.06 9.23
CA ILE A 17 -54.38 -35.33 8.50
C ILE A 17 -54.14 -35.54 6.99
N GLY A 18 -55.22 -35.91 6.30
CA GLY A 18 -55.25 -36.52 4.98
C GLY A 18 -54.76 -35.66 3.82
N PHE A 19 -54.30 -36.36 2.78
CA PHE A 19 -53.93 -35.82 1.48
C PHE A 19 -55.17 -35.31 0.72
N LEU A 20 -55.26 -34.00 0.50
CA LEU A 20 -56.03 -33.42 -0.60
C LEU A 20 -55.06 -33.06 -1.73
N VAL A 21 -55.26 -33.69 -2.90
CA VAL A 21 -54.52 -33.40 -4.13
C VAL A 21 -55.10 -32.12 -4.74
N PHE A 22 -54.37 -31.01 -4.65
CA PHE A 22 -54.62 -29.81 -5.45
C PHE A 22 -53.75 -29.82 -6.70
N LYS A 23 -54.39 -29.71 -7.86
CA LYS A 23 -53.72 -29.51 -9.16
C LYS A 23 -53.07 -28.12 -9.18
N ASN A 24 -51.74 -28.06 -9.21
CA ASN A 24 -50.99 -26.83 -9.49
C ASN A 24 -51.30 -26.35 -10.92
N THR A 25 -51.95 -25.20 -11.04
CA THR A 25 -51.91 -24.37 -12.24
C THR A 25 -50.74 -23.40 -12.09
N PRO A 26 -49.89 -23.20 -13.11
CA PRO A 26 -48.76 -22.28 -13.01
C PRO A 26 -49.28 -20.84 -12.96
N GLU A 27 -48.87 -20.08 -11.95
CA GLU A 27 -49.09 -18.63 -11.90
C GLU A 27 -48.33 -17.93 -13.03
N PRO A 28 -48.89 -16.87 -13.64
CA PRO A 28 -48.20 -16.09 -14.66
C PRO A 28 -47.05 -15.31 -14.02
N VAL A 29 -45.83 -15.55 -14.53
CA VAL A 29 -44.64 -14.78 -14.19
C VAL A 29 -44.83 -13.34 -14.68
N LEU A 30 -45.07 -12.41 -13.74
CA LEU A 30 -45.02 -10.99 -14.01
C LEU A 30 -43.56 -10.58 -14.22
N THR A 31 -43.15 -10.46 -15.47
CA THR A 31 -41.88 -9.80 -15.82
C THR A 31 -41.97 -8.33 -15.43
N PRO A 32 -41.05 -7.79 -14.59
CA PRO A 32 -41.01 -6.37 -14.32
C PRO A 32 -40.73 -5.58 -15.60
N PRO A 33 -41.26 -4.35 -15.74
CA PRO A 33 -41.06 -3.56 -16.94
C PRO A 33 -39.57 -3.28 -17.13
N VAL A 34 -39.08 -3.60 -18.33
CA VAL A 34 -37.76 -3.19 -18.79
C VAL A 34 -37.78 -1.67 -18.93
N VAL A 35 -37.18 -0.98 -17.95
CA VAL A 35 -36.86 0.44 -18.09
C VAL A 35 -35.63 0.50 -18.99
N GLU A 36 -35.83 0.86 -20.26
CA GLU A 36 -34.72 1.31 -21.12
C GLU A 36 -34.13 2.58 -20.49
N VAL A 37 -33.04 2.41 -19.75
CA VAL A 37 -32.16 3.51 -19.39
C VAL A 37 -31.51 3.96 -20.70
N LYS A 38 -31.97 5.08 -21.26
CA LYS A 38 -31.22 5.80 -22.29
C LYS A 38 -29.89 6.23 -21.68
N GLN A 39 -28.89 5.38 -21.83
CA GLN A 39 -27.50 5.72 -21.61
C GLN A 39 -27.15 6.81 -22.62
N VAL A 40 -27.14 8.07 -22.17
CA VAL A 40 -26.43 9.11 -22.89
C VAL A 40 -24.94 8.83 -22.66
N VAL A 41 -24.38 7.93 -23.45
CA VAL A 41 -22.93 7.72 -23.52
C VAL A 41 -22.37 8.87 -24.35
N ALA A 42 -22.24 10.04 -23.72
CA ALA A 42 -21.18 10.93 -24.16
C ALA A 42 -19.87 10.20 -23.81
N ALA A 43 -19.16 9.71 -24.82
CA ALA A 43 -17.75 9.41 -24.67
C ALA A 43 -17.06 10.73 -24.34
N VAL A 44 -16.95 11.04 -23.05
CA VAL A 44 -16.05 12.09 -22.60
C VAL A 44 -14.67 11.46 -22.75
N GLU A 45 -13.93 11.89 -23.77
CA GLU A 45 -12.52 11.52 -23.91
C GLU A 45 -11.82 11.80 -22.58
N ALA A 46 -11.04 10.83 -22.12
CA ALA A 46 -10.22 10.92 -20.92
C ALA A 46 -9.12 12.00 -21.01
N ASP A 47 -8.98 12.63 -22.17
CA ASP A 47 -7.89 13.52 -22.54
C ASP A 47 -8.11 14.98 -22.08
N GLY A 48 -9.00 15.18 -21.12
CA GLY A 48 -9.23 16.47 -20.45
C GLY A 48 -8.46 16.62 -19.14
N GLU A 49 -8.24 17.86 -18.70
CA GLU A 49 -7.67 18.15 -17.38
C GLU A 49 -8.64 17.76 -16.25
N LEU A 50 -8.14 17.10 -15.21
CA LEU A 50 -8.93 16.82 -14.01
C LEU A 50 -9.20 18.14 -13.26
N LYS A 51 -10.44 18.63 -13.35
CA LYS A 51 -10.86 19.86 -12.66
C LYS A 51 -10.61 19.77 -11.16
N ASP A 52 -9.89 20.75 -10.62
CA ASP A 52 -9.67 20.91 -9.18
C ASP A 52 -10.97 21.27 -8.43
N LEU A 53 -11.35 20.42 -7.48
CA LEU A 53 -12.49 20.63 -6.57
C LEU A 53 -12.06 21.18 -5.21
N GLY A 54 -10.75 21.24 -4.94
CA GLY A 54 -10.19 21.71 -3.69
C GLY A 54 -10.43 23.20 -3.51
N THR A 55 -10.75 23.60 -2.29
CA THR A 55 -10.81 25.01 -1.90
C THR A 55 -9.53 25.45 -1.19
N ARG A 56 -8.75 24.51 -0.66
CA ARG A 56 -7.37 24.74 -0.19
C ARG A 56 -6.43 24.84 -1.40
N LYS A 57 -5.84 26.03 -1.62
CA LYS A 57 -5.03 26.34 -2.82
C LYS A 57 -3.52 26.22 -2.61
N SER A 58 -3.07 26.07 -1.37
CA SER A 58 -1.68 25.77 -1.03
C SER A 58 -1.50 24.26 -0.80
N GLY A 59 -0.28 23.78 -0.99
CA GLY A 59 0.09 22.38 -0.75
C GLY A 59 0.22 21.55 -2.03
N SER A 60 0.41 20.25 -1.86
CA SER A 60 0.65 19.32 -2.97
C SER A 60 -0.40 18.22 -3.02
N ASP A 61 -0.72 17.77 -4.23
CA ASP A 61 -1.42 16.50 -4.45
C ASP A 61 -0.53 15.33 -3.96
N TRP A 62 -1.19 14.25 -3.56
CA TRP A 62 -0.57 12.99 -3.14
C TRP A 62 -1.11 11.86 -4.02
N SER A 63 -0.89 12.00 -5.33
CA SER A 63 -1.51 11.20 -6.38
C SER A 63 -0.90 9.81 -6.56
N VAL A 64 0.22 9.54 -5.90
CA VAL A 64 0.97 8.28 -5.99
C VAL A 64 1.31 7.76 -4.58
N PHE A 65 1.60 6.45 -4.47
CA PHE A 65 2.00 5.84 -3.21
C PHE A 65 3.27 6.51 -2.63
N LEU A 66 3.27 6.78 -1.33
CA LEU A 66 4.33 7.55 -0.62
C LEU A 66 4.53 8.99 -1.14
N GLY A 67 3.53 9.57 -1.82
CA GLY A 67 3.47 11.00 -2.09
C GLY A 67 4.14 11.43 -3.37
N PRO A 68 4.13 12.73 -3.69
CA PRO A 68 4.45 13.24 -5.03
C PRO A 68 5.84 12.85 -5.54
N THR A 69 6.76 12.51 -4.64
CA THR A 69 8.13 12.05 -4.92
C THR A 69 8.34 10.56 -4.63
N GLY A 70 7.33 9.84 -4.13
CA GLY A 70 7.39 8.41 -3.81
C GLY A 70 8.39 8.06 -2.70
N ASP A 71 8.58 8.95 -1.73
CA ASP A 71 9.58 8.83 -0.65
C ASP A 71 9.03 9.19 0.74
N SER A 72 7.70 9.30 0.86
CA SER A 72 6.94 9.66 2.06
C SER A 72 7.29 11.03 2.62
N LYS A 73 7.47 12.02 1.73
CA LYS A 73 7.80 13.40 2.10
C LYS A 73 6.78 14.39 1.55
N SER A 74 6.38 15.33 2.39
CA SER A 74 5.66 16.53 1.99
C SER A 74 6.58 17.75 2.07
N LYS A 75 6.44 18.66 1.10
CA LYS A 75 7.10 19.98 1.12
C LYS A 75 6.25 21.05 1.83
N GLU A 76 5.07 20.68 2.31
CA GLU A 76 4.19 21.61 3.00
C GLU A 76 4.78 22.05 4.35
N THR A 77 4.43 23.26 4.79
CA THR A 77 4.97 23.90 5.99
C THR A 77 3.85 24.59 6.77
N GLY A 78 4.09 24.87 8.06
CA GLY A 78 3.10 25.50 8.94
C GLY A 78 2.16 24.48 9.58
N ILE A 79 2.66 23.26 9.84
CA ILE A 79 1.89 22.22 10.52
C ILE A 79 1.55 22.65 11.95
N ILE A 80 0.40 22.22 12.44
CA ILE A 80 0.05 22.35 13.85
C ILE A 80 0.94 21.40 14.64
N THR A 81 1.79 21.93 15.53
CA THR A 81 2.68 21.13 16.38
C THR A 81 2.17 20.95 17.81
N ASP A 82 1.24 21.81 18.26
CA ASP A 82 0.53 21.63 19.53
C ASP A 82 -0.84 21.01 19.26
N TRP A 83 -0.95 19.70 19.51
CA TRP A 83 -2.19 18.94 19.31
C TRP A 83 -3.09 18.96 20.56
N GLY A 84 -2.59 19.43 21.71
CA GLY A 84 -3.27 19.28 22.99
C GLY A 84 -3.65 17.83 23.32
N GLN A 85 -4.56 17.65 24.29
CA GLN A 85 -5.05 16.33 24.70
C GLN A 85 -6.12 15.73 23.77
N LYS A 86 -6.72 16.55 22.90
CA LYS A 86 -7.80 16.12 21.99
C LYS A 86 -7.30 15.73 20.60
N GLY A 87 -6.01 15.88 20.34
CA GLY A 87 -5.45 15.71 19.01
C GLY A 87 -5.80 16.83 18.03
N LEU A 88 -5.46 16.60 16.78
CA LEU A 88 -5.86 17.40 15.64
C LEU A 88 -7.38 17.31 15.43
N LYS A 89 -7.94 18.36 14.81
CA LYS A 89 -9.36 18.40 14.49
C LYS A 89 -9.68 17.37 13.41
N VAL A 90 -10.58 16.42 13.73
CA VAL A 90 -11.20 15.53 12.75
C VAL A 90 -12.16 16.34 11.86
N LEU A 91 -11.94 16.28 10.55
CA LEU A 91 -12.80 16.92 9.54
C LEU A 91 -13.90 15.98 9.06
N TRP A 92 -13.55 14.71 8.85
CA TRP A 92 -14.48 13.65 8.51
C TRP A 92 -13.83 12.28 8.75
N GLU A 93 -14.66 11.24 8.85
CA GLU A 93 -14.25 9.83 8.92
C GLU A 93 -15.10 8.97 7.99
N ARG A 94 -14.56 7.83 7.56
CA ARG A 94 -15.26 6.85 6.73
C ARG A 94 -14.86 5.42 7.12
N ASN A 95 -15.87 4.56 7.30
CA ASN A 95 -15.65 3.12 7.49
C ASN A 95 -15.04 2.48 6.24
N LEU A 96 -14.08 1.58 6.46
CA LEU A 96 -13.39 0.82 5.43
C LEU A 96 -13.96 -0.59 5.31
N GLY A 97 -13.80 -1.17 4.12
CA GLY A 97 -13.78 -2.62 3.97
C GLY A 97 -12.38 -3.17 4.23
N SER A 98 -12.15 -4.43 3.86
CA SER A 98 -10.81 -5.01 3.81
C SER A 98 -9.92 -4.23 2.86
N SER A 99 -8.77 -3.78 3.35
CA SER A 99 -7.76 -3.02 2.61
C SER A 99 -6.49 -2.87 3.44
N TYR A 100 -5.34 -2.71 2.79
CA TYR A 100 -4.10 -2.18 3.39
C TYR A 100 -3.71 -0.79 2.85
N GLY A 101 -4.34 -0.34 1.76
CA GLY A 101 -4.09 0.97 1.18
C GLY A 101 -4.73 2.10 1.98
N ILE A 102 -4.03 3.24 2.08
CA ILE A 102 -4.55 4.49 2.65
C ILE A 102 -5.20 5.41 1.61
N GLY A 103 -5.11 5.05 0.33
CA GLY A 103 -5.64 5.88 -0.75
C GLY A 103 -4.68 6.96 -1.24
N THR A 104 -5.17 7.80 -2.14
CA THR A 104 -4.43 8.92 -2.74
C THR A 104 -5.30 10.15 -2.88
N VAL A 105 -4.68 11.33 -2.95
CA VAL A 105 -5.37 12.60 -3.12
C VAL A 105 -4.92 13.26 -4.40
N SER A 106 -5.86 13.68 -5.25
CA SER A 106 -5.55 14.55 -6.38
C SER A 106 -6.69 15.50 -6.70
N LYS A 107 -6.38 16.78 -6.90
CA LYS A 107 -7.30 17.82 -7.41
C LYS A 107 -8.60 17.90 -6.59
N GLY A 108 -8.45 17.87 -5.26
CA GLY A 108 -9.56 17.92 -4.31
C GLY A 108 -10.38 16.63 -4.19
N ARG A 109 -9.86 15.50 -4.68
CA ARG A 109 -10.48 14.18 -4.58
C ARG A 109 -9.59 13.24 -3.79
N TYR A 110 -10.20 12.44 -2.90
CA TYR A 110 -9.56 11.34 -2.21
C TYR A 110 -10.09 10.02 -2.76
N TYR A 111 -9.20 9.12 -3.16
CA TYR A 111 -9.53 7.82 -3.74
C TYR A 111 -9.14 6.72 -2.77
N GLN A 112 -10.11 5.90 -2.36
CA GLN A 112 -9.89 4.77 -1.45
C GLN A 112 -10.27 3.46 -2.12
N PHE A 113 -9.41 2.45 -2.00
CA PHE A 113 -9.59 1.13 -2.59
C PHE A 113 -9.83 0.09 -1.49
N ASP A 114 -11.03 -0.47 -1.48
CA ASP A 114 -11.49 -1.40 -0.45
C ASP A 114 -12.11 -2.66 -1.07
N ARG A 115 -12.40 -3.62 -0.21
CA ARG A 115 -13.23 -4.77 -0.53
C ARG A 115 -14.21 -5.08 0.58
N ILE A 116 -15.44 -5.44 0.21
CA ILE A 116 -16.43 -6.01 1.12
C ILE A 116 -16.92 -7.31 0.52
N ALA A 117 -16.78 -8.41 1.27
CA ALA A 117 -17.10 -9.76 0.80
C ALA A 117 -16.42 -10.08 -0.55
N ASN A 118 -17.19 -10.29 -1.62
CA ASN A 118 -16.70 -10.57 -2.97
C ASN A 118 -16.70 -9.36 -3.91
N GLU A 119 -16.91 -8.16 -3.40
CA GLU A 119 -16.93 -6.92 -4.17
C GLU A 119 -15.74 -6.04 -3.79
N ALA A 120 -14.76 -5.94 -4.69
CA ALA A 120 -13.70 -4.94 -4.61
C ALA A 120 -14.19 -3.65 -5.27
N PHE A 121 -13.82 -2.49 -4.72
CA PHE A 121 -14.32 -1.22 -5.22
C PHE A 121 -13.38 -0.07 -4.90
N VAL A 122 -13.29 0.90 -5.82
CA VAL A 122 -12.68 2.19 -5.53
C VAL A 122 -13.78 3.23 -5.37
N VAL A 123 -13.68 4.03 -4.31
CA VAL A 123 -14.57 5.17 -4.07
C VAL A 123 -13.79 6.46 -4.23
N CYS A 124 -14.39 7.44 -4.88
CA CYS A 124 -13.88 8.79 -4.96
C CYS A 124 -14.70 9.70 -4.07
N LEU A 125 -14.03 10.39 -3.15
CA LEU A 125 -14.62 11.33 -2.21
C LEU A 125 -14.12 12.74 -2.49
N ASN A 126 -14.91 13.75 -2.14
CA ASN A 126 -14.37 15.09 -1.94
C ASN A 126 -13.36 15.06 -0.78
N ALA A 127 -12.12 15.49 -1.04
CA ALA A 127 -11.02 15.39 -0.09
C ALA A 127 -11.25 16.18 1.20
N GLU A 128 -11.94 17.33 1.13
CA GLU A 128 -12.19 18.20 2.28
C GLU A 128 -13.43 17.79 3.09
N THR A 129 -14.43 17.16 2.46
CA THR A 129 -15.72 16.89 3.12
C THR A 129 -16.06 15.41 3.29
N GLY A 130 -15.28 14.50 2.70
CA GLY A 130 -15.55 13.05 2.73
C GLY A 130 -16.79 12.61 1.96
N LYS A 131 -17.42 13.50 1.19
CA LYS A 131 -18.65 13.20 0.45
C LYS A 131 -18.32 12.38 -0.78
N GLU A 132 -19.03 11.27 -0.98
CA GLU A 132 -18.88 10.44 -2.16
C GLU A 132 -19.24 11.21 -3.44
N LEU A 133 -18.36 11.10 -4.43
CA LEU A 133 -18.52 11.67 -5.77
C LEU A 133 -18.91 10.58 -6.76
N TRP A 134 -18.23 9.43 -6.70
CA TRP A 134 -18.53 8.25 -7.50
C TRP A 134 -17.93 7.00 -6.87
N LYS A 135 -18.42 5.82 -7.29
CA LYS A 135 -17.91 4.51 -6.89
C LYS A 135 -17.85 3.56 -8.09
N PHE A 136 -16.70 2.91 -8.27
CA PHE A 136 -16.51 1.81 -9.22
C PHE A 136 -16.35 0.50 -8.47
N LYS A 137 -16.93 -0.60 -8.98
CA LYS A 137 -16.94 -1.89 -8.30
C LYS A 137 -16.77 -3.04 -9.28
N TYR A 138 -16.15 -4.11 -8.82
CA TYR A 138 -15.97 -5.34 -9.59
C TYR A 138 -15.86 -6.55 -8.65
N THR A 139 -16.05 -7.75 -9.19
CA THR A 139 -16.00 -8.98 -8.41
C THR A 139 -14.55 -9.42 -8.17
N SER A 140 -14.23 -9.78 -6.92
CA SER A 140 -12.98 -10.44 -6.56
C SER A 140 -13.28 -11.60 -5.61
N ASP A 141 -12.74 -12.77 -5.94
CA ASP A 141 -12.83 -14.00 -5.13
C ASP A 141 -11.52 -14.30 -4.39
N TYR A 142 -10.53 -13.41 -4.48
CA TYR A 142 -9.21 -13.60 -3.91
C TYR A 142 -9.27 -13.90 -2.40
N GLN A 143 -8.41 -14.81 -1.94
CA GLN A 143 -8.16 -15.08 -0.53
C GLN A 143 -6.65 -15.20 -0.34
N ASP A 144 -6.10 -14.58 0.69
CA ASP A 144 -4.68 -14.73 0.97
C ASP A 144 -4.38 -16.11 1.59
N LEU A 145 -3.13 -16.58 1.46
CA LEU A 145 -2.77 -17.94 1.87
C LEU A 145 -2.75 -18.13 3.39
N TYR A 146 -2.68 -17.05 4.16
CA TYR A 146 -2.52 -17.09 5.61
C TYR A 146 -3.75 -16.56 6.38
N GLY A 147 -4.80 -16.13 5.68
CA GLY A 147 -6.04 -15.61 6.25
C GLY A 147 -5.91 -14.23 6.93
N TYR A 148 -4.98 -13.38 6.49
CA TYR A 148 -4.80 -12.04 7.05
C TYR A 148 -5.90 -11.05 6.62
N ASP A 149 -5.97 -10.74 5.32
CA ASP A 149 -6.96 -9.81 4.77
C ASP A 149 -7.02 -9.96 3.24
N PRO A 150 -8.21 -10.10 2.65
CA PRO A 150 -8.39 -10.36 1.22
C PRO A 150 -8.48 -9.09 0.36
N GLY A 151 -8.31 -7.91 0.96
CA GLY A 151 -8.49 -6.61 0.32
C GLY A 151 -7.25 -6.06 -0.38
N PRO A 152 -7.41 -4.96 -1.13
CA PRO A 152 -6.35 -4.27 -1.88
C PRO A 152 -5.09 -3.94 -1.07
N ARG A 153 -3.92 -4.08 -1.70
CA ARG A 153 -2.61 -3.69 -1.12
C ARG A 153 -2.07 -2.42 -1.77
N CYS A 154 -2.31 -2.25 -3.07
CA CYS A 154 -1.91 -1.04 -3.80
C CYS A 154 -2.87 0.11 -3.52
N SER A 155 -2.33 1.31 -3.36
CA SER A 155 -3.10 2.55 -3.41
C SER A 155 -3.48 2.87 -4.86
N PRO A 156 -4.63 3.52 -5.11
CA PRO A 156 -4.94 4.08 -6.43
C PRO A 156 -3.86 5.06 -6.88
N LEU A 157 -3.51 5.03 -8.16
CA LEU A 157 -2.53 5.92 -8.79
C LEU A 157 -3.28 6.91 -9.70
N VAL A 158 -3.03 8.21 -9.57
CA VAL A 158 -3.74 9.23 -10.36
C VAL A 158 -2.75 9.98 -11.26
N ASP A 159 -3.04 10.02 -12.56
CA ASP A 159 -2.31 10.80 -13.55
C ASP A 159 -3.29 11.47 -14.52
N GLY A 160 -3.27 12.79 -14.58
CA GLY A 160 -4.27 13.57 -15.31
C GLY A 160 -5.70 13.23 -14.87
N ASN A 161 -6.57 12.91 -15.83
CA ASN A 161 -7.95 12.47 -15.59
C ASN A 161 -8.10 10.95 -15.58
N ARG A 162 -7.04 10.20 -15.25
CA ARG A 162 -7.04 8.74 -15.11
C ARG A 162 -6.70 8.32 -13.69
N VAL A 163 -7.41 7.32 -13.19
CA VAL A 163 -7.13 6.61 -11.94
C VAL A 163 -6.83 5.17 -12.29
N PHE A 164 -5.66 4.68 -11.91
CA PHE A 164 -5.25 3.30 -12.05
C PHE A 164 -5.38 2.58 -10.71
N ILE A 165 -5.99 1.40 -10.73
CA ILE A 165 -6.01 0.50 -9.58
C ILE A 165 -5.42 -0.85 -9.96
N TYR A 166 -4.69 -1.45 -9.03
CA TYR A 166 -4.15 -2.80 -9.19
C TYR A 166 -4.64 -3.69 -8.03
N GLY A 167 -5.63 -4.51 -8.32
CA GLY A 167 -6.24 -5.43 -7.36
C GLY A 167 -5.35 -6.62 -7.03
N THR A 168 -5.60 -7.22 -5.88
CA THR A 168 -4.77 -8.31 -5.33
C THR A 168 -4.85 -9.60 -6.12
N GLU A 169 -5.98 -9.80 -6.79
CA GLU A 169 -6.21 -10.84 -7.78
C GLU A 169 -5.51 -10.60 -9.12
N GLY A 170 -4.76 -9.50 -9.29
CA GLY A 170 -4.06 -9.21 -10.54
C GLY A 170 -4.91 -8.51 -11.61
N MET A 171 -6.01 -7.87 -11.22
CA MET A 171 -6.76 -7.00 -12.15
C MET A 171 -6.21 -5.58 -12.11
N ILE A 172 -5.80 -5.07 -13.28
CA ILE A 172 -5.49 -3.66 -13.48
C ILE A 172 -6.70 -3.01 -14.14
N TYR A 173 -7.17 -1.88 -13.60
CA TYR A 173 -8.16 -1.04 -14.26
C TYR A 173 -7.62 0.38 -14.44
N CYS A 174 -7.96 0.99 -15.58
CA CYS A 174 -7.91 2.43 -15.77
C CYS A 174 -9.33 2.96 -15.75
N LEU A 175 -9.57 3.92 -14.87
CA LEU A 175 -10.85 4.58 -14.67
C LEU A 175 -10.72 6.06 -14.99
N ASN A 176 -11.79 6.63 -15.52
CA ASN A 176 -11.91 8.06 -15.66
C ASN A 176 -12.02 8.73 -14.28
N ALA A 177 -11.07 9.60 -13.92
CA ALA A 177 -11.00 10.20 -12.58
C ALA A 177 -12.20 11.09 -12.23
N THR A 178 -12.86 11.67 -13.24
CA THR A 178 -14.04 12.51 -13.05
C THR A 178 -15.31 11.70 -12.80
N THR A 179 -15.47 10.56 -13.48
CA THR A 179 -16.75 9.82 -13.52
C THR A 179 -16.71 8.44 -12.87
N GLY A 180 -15.52 7.89 -12.65
CA GLY A 180 -15.31 6.51 -12.20
C GLY A 180 -15.56 5.45 -13.28
N LYS A 181 -15.86 5.85 -14.52
CA LYS A 181 -16.13 4.92 -15.62
C LYS A 181 -14.85 4.17 -16.01
N GLU A 182 -14.95 2.86 -16.19
CA GLU A 182 -13.88 2.05 -16.75
C GLU A 182 -13.54 2.48 -18.19
N GLU A 183 -12.25 2.71 -18.44
CA GLU A 183 -11.69 3.01 -19.76
C GLU A 183 -11.08 1.74 -20.38
N TRP A 184 -10.33 0.98 -19.58
CA TRP A 184 -9.81 -0.33 -19.95
C TRP A 184 -9.45 -1.16 -18.72
N ALA A 185 -9.33 -2.48 -18.90
CA ALA A 185 -8.88 -3.42 -17.88
C ALA A 185 -7.90 -4.46 -18.44
N VAL A 186 -7.00 -4.96 -17.58
CA VAL A 186 -6.07 -6.06 -17.89
C VAL A 186 -6.09 -7.06 -16.74
N ASP A 187 -6.37 -8.32 -17.09
CA ASP A 187 -6.25 -9.48 -16.19
C ASP A 187 -4.83 -10.06 -16.31
N THR A 188 -3.98 -9.79 -15.33
CA THR A 188 -2.57 -10.22 -15.39
C THR A 188 -2.40 -11.71 -15.17
N ILE A 189 -3.31 -12.36 -14.42
CA ILE A 189 -3.31 -13.82 -14.25
C ILE A 189 -3.57 -14.50 -15.60
N LYS A 190 -4.62 -14.08 -16.32
CA LYS A 190 -4.94 -14.67 -17.62
C LYS A 190 -3.87 -14.37 -18.66
N LYS A 191 -3.35 -13.13 -18.68
CA LYS A 191 -2.44 -12.67 -19.73
C LYS A 191 -1.01 -13.16 -19.57
N PHE A 192 -0.49 -13.22 -18.34
CA PHE A 192 0.92 -13.52 -18.06
C PHE A 192 1.13 -14.79 -17.23
N GLY A 193 0.06 -15.45 -16.81
CA GLY A 193 0.16 -16.67 -16.02
C GLY A 193 0.62 -16.43 -14.59
N VAL A 194 0.28 -15.28 -13.99
CA VAL A 194 0.62 -14.96 -12.59
C VAL A 194 0.09 -16.06 -11.67
N ILE A 195 1.00 -16.66 -10.90
CA ILE A 195 0.68 -17.59 -9.82
C ILE A 195 0.46 -16.80 -8.55
N GLN A 196 -0.60 -17.14 -7.80
CA GLN A 196 -0.90 -16.48 -6.55
C GLN A 196 0.30 -16.56 -5.59
N ASN A 197 0.83 -15.40 -5.24
CA ASN A 197 1.86 -15.22 -4.22
C ASN A 197 1.21 -15.26 -2.81
N PHE A 198 2.02 -15.29 -1.75
CA PHE A 198 1.60 -15.37 -0.34
C PHE A 198 0.45 -14.41 0.02
N PHE A 199 0.57 -13.16 -0.41
CA PHE A 199 -0.37 -12.08 -0.19
C PHE A 199 -0.79 -11.43 -1.52
N GLY A 200 -0.91 -12.22 -2.60
CA GLY A 200 -1.39 -11.75 -3.91
C GLY A 200 -0.48 -10.68 -4.52
N VAL A 201 -1.06 -9.81 -5.36
CA VAL A 201 -0.36 -8.64 -5.89
C VAL A 201 -0.35 -7.50 -4.86
N GLY A 202 0.77 -6.80 -4.71
CA GLY A 202 0.87 -5.66 -3.80
C GLY A 202 1.95 -4.62 -4.08
N SER A 203 2.56 -4.62 -5.27
CA SER A 203 3.51 -3.60 -5.70
C SER A 203 2.77 -2.47 -6.43
N ASN A 204 2.88 -1.24 -5.92
CA ASN A 204 2.21 -0.09 -6.54
C ASN A 204 2.82 0.20 -7.93
N PRO A 205 2.00 0.38 -8.97
CA PRO A 205 2.46 0.83 -10.28
C PRO A 205 3.04 2.25 -10.24
N VAL A 206 3.80 2.61 -11.28
CA VAL A 206 4.30 3.97 -11.52
C VAL A 206 3.98 4.44 -12.94
N ILE A 207 3.91 5.77 -13.12
CA ILE A 207 3.78 6.41 -14.44
C ILE A 207 5.12 7.00 -14.86
N ASP A 208 5.57 6.68 -16.06
CA ASP A 208 6.67 7.38 -16.75
C ASP A 208 6.19 7.79 -18.15
N GLY A 209 5.96 9.09 -18.36
CA GLY A 209 5.37 9.60 -19.60
C GLY A 209 4.02 8.93 -19.93
N ASP A 210 3.97 8.18 -21.03
CA ASP A 210 2.79 7.43 -21.50
C ASP A 210 2.73 5.98 -21.02
N LEU A 211 3.64 5.59 -20.12
CA LEU A 211 3.76 4.22 -19.63
C LEU A 211 3.19 4.09 -18.22
N LEU A 212 2.39 3.05 -18.01
CA LEU A 212 2.08 2.48 -16.71
C LEU A 212 2.98 1.26 -16.53
N ILE A 213 3.90 1.31 -15.57
CA ILE A 213 4.84 0.22 -15.29
C ILE A 213 4.36 -0.51 -14.04
N CYS A 214 4.19 -1.83 -14.13
CA CYS A 214 3.70 -2.68 -13.06
C CYS A 214 4.64 -3.85 -12.80
N MET A 215 4.83 -4.22 -11.53
CA MET A 215 5.41 -5.51 -11.16
C MET A 215 4.30 -6.59 -11.23
N VAL A 216 4.43 -7.54 -12.15
CA VAL A 216 3.40 -8.53 -12.48
C VAL A 216 3.78 -9.93 -11.98
N GLY A 217 4.99 -10.42 -12.28
CA GLY A 217 5.47 -11.71 -11.81
C GLY A 217 4.79 -12.92 -12.46
N GLY A 218 4.69 -12.93 -13.79
CA GLY A 218 4.11 -14.06 -14.53
C GLY A 218 4.98 -15.32 -14.54
N SER A 219 4.33 -16.44 -14.86
CA SER A 219 4.96 -17.77 -14.91
C SER A 219 4.45 -18.60 -16.10
N PRO A 220 5.20 -19.63 -16.55
CA PRO A 220 4.74 -20.53 -17.60
C PRO A 220 3.47 -21.30 -17.21
N ALA A 221 2.64 -21.65 -18.19
CA ALA A 221 1.36 -22.32 -17.95
C ALA A 221 1.47 -23.65 -17.18
N LYS A 222 2.58 -24.37 -17.33
CA LYS A 222 2.87 -25.63 -16.63
C LYS A 222 2.97 -25.43 -15.10
N ASP A 223 3.27 -24.23 -14.63
CA ASP A 223 3.47 -23.96 -13.20
C ASP A 223 2.15 -23.69 -12.47
N LYS A 224 1.03 -23.55 -13.21
CA LYS A 224 -0.32 -23.40 -12.62
C LYS A 224 -0.76 -24.59 -11.77
N GLN A 225 -0.13 -25.75 -11.95
CA GLN A 225 -0.40 -26.96 -11.18
C GLN A 225 0.41 -27.04 -9.88
N ILE A 226 1.33 -26.11 -9.65
CA ILE A 226 2.15 -26.08 -8.42
C ILE A 226 1.24 -25.75 -7.23
N PRO A 227 1.34 -26.50 -6.11
CA PRO A 227 0.54 -26.21 -4.93
C PRO A 227 0.76 -24.77 -4.41
N PRO A 228 -0.29 -24.09 -3.90
CA PRO A 228 -0.15 -22.76 -3.32
C PRO A 228 0.94 -22.71 -2.24
N GLY A 229 1.71 -21.62 -2.22
CA GLY A 229 2.80 -21.40 -1.26
C GLY A 229 4.14 -22.03 -1.64
N GLN A 230 4.21 -22.89 -2.65
CA GLN A 230 5.46 -23.53 -3.13
C GLN A 230 6.18 -22.65 -4.17
N LEU A 231 6.44 -21.37 -3.83
CA LEU A 231 7.05 -20.41 -4.75
C LEU A 231 8.51 -20.69 -5.09
N ASP A 232 9.15 -21.64 -4.42
CA ASP A 232 10.46 -22.21 -4.78
C ASP A 232 10.40 -23.12 -6.02
N LEU A 233 9.23 -23.64 -6.37
CA LEU A 233 9.02 -24.47 -7.54
C LEU A 233 8.52 -23.67 -8.77
N VAL A 234 8.08 -22.43 -8.55
CA VAL A 234 7.53 -21.56 -9.59
C VAL A 234 8.67 -20.91 -10.37
N SER A 235 8.61 -21.00 -11.70
CA SER A 235 9.55 -20.38 -12.62
C SER A 235 9.00 -19.03 -13.12
N PRO A 236 9.87 -18.03 -13.32
CA PRO A 236 9.51 -16.81 -14.04
C PRO A 236 9.39 -17.08 -15.56
N ASN A 237 8.84 -16.10 -16.30
CA ASN A 237 8.72 -16.16 -17.76
C ASN A 237 9.10 -14.85 -18.47
N GLY A 238 9.97 -14.04 -17.87
CA GLY A 238 10.38 -12.73 -18.39
C GLY A 238 9.40 -11.58 -18.12
N THR A 239 8.33 -11.80 -17.35
CA THR A 239 7.28 -10.80 -17.09
C THR A 239 7.22 -10.34 -15.63
N ALA A 240 8.36 -10.33 -14.93
CA ALA A 240 8.44 -9.79 -13.57
C ALA A 240 7.88 -8.37 -13.50
N ILE A 241 8.21 -7.56 -14.50
CA ILE A 241 7.77 -6.18 -14.69
C ILE A 241 7.27 -6.04 -16.13
N VAL A 242 6.14 -5.37 -16.28
CA VAL A 242 5.50 -5.12 -17.58
C VAL A 242 5.11 -3.66 -17.66
N ALA A 243 5.47 -3.02 -18.77
CA ALA A 243 5.01 -1.68 -19.09
C ALA A 243 3.84 -1.72 -20.07
N PHE A 244 2.83 -0.93 -19.77
CA PHE A 244 1.62 -0.77 -20.55
C PHE A 244 1.51 0.67 -21.06
N GLU A 245 0.93 0.86 -22.24
CA GLU A 245 0.43 2.16 -22.68
C GLU A 245 -0.69 2.60 -21.73
N LYS A 246 -0.50 3.70 -21.00
CA LYS A 246 -1.42 4.12 -19.94
C LYS A 246 -2.83 4.43 -20.46
N SER A 247 -2.96 4.84 -21.74
CA SER A 247 -4.24 5.16 -22.35
C SER A 247 -5.03 3.94 -22.83
N THR A 248 -4.38 2.78 -23.05
CA THR A 248 -5.07 1.61 -23.64
C THR A 248 -4.82 0.27 -22.94
N GLY A 249 -3.88 0.18 -22.00
CA GLY A 249 -3.49 -1.09 -21.36
C GLY A 249 -2.74 -2.07 -22.28
N LYS A 250 -2.24 -1.61 -23.44
CA LYS A 250 -1.45 -2.45 -24.36
C LYS A 250 -0.04 -2.60 -23.85
N VAL A 251 0.52 -3.81 -23.92
CA VAL A 251 1.91 -4.05 -23.51
C VAL A 251 2.87 -3.34 -24.45
N LYS A 252 3.85 -2.64 -23.89
CA LYS A 252 4.95 -1.98 -24.62
C LYS A 252 6.23 -2.81 -24.52
N TYR A 253 6.62 -3.21 -23.32
CA TYR A 253 7.78 -4.06 -23.08
C TYR A 253 7.66 -4.84 -21.77
N GLN A 254 8.60 -5.76 -21.56
CA GLN A 254 8.76 -6.63 -20.39
C GLN A 254 10.24 -6.59 -19.99
N VAL A 255 10.56 -6.66 -18.69
CA VAL A 255 11.90 -6.23 -18.23
C VAL A 255 12.82 -7.36 -17.78
N ILE A 256 12.34 -8.44 -17.15
CA ILE A 256 13.27 -9.44 -16.57
C ILE A 256 12.59 -10.77 -16.22
N ASP A 257 13.40 -11.83 -16.17
CA ASP A 257 13.03 -13.18 -15.76
C ASP A 257 13.18 -13.38 -14.24
N ASP A 258 12.32 -12.72 -13.46
CA ASP A 258 12.21 -12.87 -12.00
C ASP A 258 10.73 -12.98 -11.59
N LEU A 259 10.48 -13.37 -10.34
CA LEU A 259 9.14 -13.36 -9.74
C LEU A 259 8.88 -12.02 -9.03
N ALA A 260 7.61 -11.64 -8.94
CA ALA A 260 7.21 -10.44 -8.23
C ALA A 260 7.44 -10.55 -6.71
N SER A 261 7.66 -9.39 -6.10
CA SER A 261 7.54 -9.17 -4.67
C SER A 261 6.53 -8.04 -4.40
N TYR A 262 6.60 -7.38 -3.25
CA TYR A 262 5.59 -6.41 -2.79
C TYR A 262 6.14 -4.98 -2.75
N SER A 263 7.44 -4.81 -2.92
CA SER A 263 8.09 -3.52 -3.04
C SER A 263 7.57 -2.77 -4.25
N SER A 264 7.21 -1.50 -4.05
CA SER A 264 6.72 -0.66 -5.14
C SER A 264 7.86 -0.21 -6.04
N LEU A 265 7.56 0.04 -7.31
CA LEU A 265 8.55 0.55 -8.26
C LEU A 265 8.96 1.98 -7.85
N LYS A 266 10.24 2.31 -8.03
CA LYS A 266 10.78 3.63 -7.70
C LYS A 266 11.41 4.28 -8.92
N LEU A 267 10.77 5.33 -9.44
CA LEU A 267 11.37 6.20 -10.45
C LEU A 267 12.32 7.19 -9.80
N ALA A 268 13.45 7.47 -10.46
CA ALA A 268 14.38 8.51 -10.07
C ALA A 268 15.17 9.02 -11.28
N THR A 269 15.69 10.23 -11.17
CA THR A 269 16.64 10.79 -12.14
C THR A 269 18.01 10.89 -11.47
N ILE A 270 19.03 10.27 -12.07
CA ILE A 270 20.41 10.28 -11.58
C ILE A 270 21.28 10.88 -12.68
N GLY A 271 21.83 12.06 -12.42
CA GLY A 271 22.43 12.90 -13.48
C GLY A 271 21.35 13.28 -14.50
N ASP A 272 21.63 13.05 -15.79
CA ASP A 272 20.69 13.31 -16.90
C ASP A 272 19.86 12.09 -17.29
N ARG A 273 19.89 11.01 -16.50
CA ARG A 273 19.29 9.73 -16.84
C ARG A 273 18.12 9.38 -15.94
N SER A 274 17.00 8.97 -16.54
CA SER A 274 15.87 8.35 -15.83
C SER A 274 16.15 6.88 -15.52
N TRP A 275 15.75 6.46 -14.32
CA TRP A 275 15.88 5.12 -13.80
C TRP A 275 14.53 4.66 -13.24
N CYS A 276 14.24 3.38 -13.41
CA CYS A 276 13.26 2.68 -12.59
C CYS A 276 13.96 1.57 -11.79
N PHE A 277 13.72 1.56 -10.50
CA PHE A 277 14.19 0.54 -9.59
C PHE A 277 13.05 -0.37 -9.17
N ALA A 278 13.28 -1.68 -9.25
CA ALA A 278 12.33 -2.70 -8.81
C ALA A 278 13.02 -3.64 -7.83
N PHE A 279 12.48 -3.77 -6.62
CA PHE A 279 12.98 -4.74 -5.66
C PHE A 279 12.10 -5.99 -5.69
N ALA A 280 12.36 -6.82 -6.69
CA ALA A 280 11.61 -8.04 -6.99
C ALA A 280 12.00 -9.18 -6.03
N ARG A 281 11.61 -10.42 -6.33
CA ARG A 281 11.85 -11.55 -5.42
C ARG A 281 13.34 -11.89 -5.32
N GLY A 282 14.09 -11.87 -6.42
CA GLY A 282 15.51 -12.20 -6.45
C GLY A 282 16.42 -11.11 -5.89
N GLY A 283 16.03 -9.84 -6.03
CA GLY A 283 16.85 -8.71 -5.61
C GLY A 283 16.42 -7.40 -6.25
N LEU A 284 17.33 -6.43 -6.22
CA LEU A 284 17.13 -5.11 -6.83
C LEU A 284 17.50 -5.14 -8.30
N ILE A 285 16.63 -4.58 -9.14
CA ILE A 285 16.86 -4.36 -10.56
C ILE A 285 16.86 -2.85 -10.82
N GLY A 286 17.85 -2.36 -11.55
CA GLY A 286 17.87 -1.02 -12.13
C GLY A 286 17.75 -1.11 -13.66
N PHE A 287 16.79 -0.39 -14.23
CA PHE A 287 16.53 -0.41 -15.67
C PHE A 287 16.08 0.95 -16.20
N ASP A 288 16.18 1.13 -17.51
CA ASP A 288 15.66 2.30 -18.23
C ASP A 288 14.13 2.22 -18.37
N PRO A 289 13.35 3.16 -17.78
CA PRO A 289 11.90 3.13 -17.87
C PRO A 289 11.36 3.44 -19.27
N ALA A 290 12.15 3.97 -20.20
CA ALA A 290 11.66 4.25 -21.55
C ALA A 290 11.51 2.98 -22.41
N ASN A 291 12.34 1.96 -22.15
CA ASN A 291 12.45 0.79 -23.03
C ASN A 291 12.58 -0.55 -22.30
N GLY A 292 12.75 -0.55 -20.98
CA GLY A 292 12.89 -1.77 -20.18
C GLY A 292 14.28 -2.41 -20.22
N ALA A 293 15.30 -1.75 -20.78
CA ALA A 293 16.66 -2.27 -20.79
C ALA A 293 17.22 -2.31 -19.36
N VAL A 294 17.55 -3.52 -18.90
CA VAL A 294 18.18 -3.75 -17.60
C VAL A 294 19.64 -3.33 -17.65
N ASP A 295 20.06 -2.53 -16.68
CA ASP A 295 21.47 -2.16 -16.50
C ASP A 295 22.16 -3.10 -15.55
N PHE A 296 21.51 -3.37 -14.42
CA PHE A 296 22.10 -4.19 -13.38
C PHE A 296 21.05 -4.92 -12.56
N GLU A 297 21.50 -6.02 -11.98
CA GLU A 297 20.80 -6.77 -10.95
C GLU A 297 21.71 -6.85 -9.72
N TYR A 298 21.12 -6.77 -8.54
CA TYR A 298 21.79 -6.98 -7.27
C TYR A 298 21.00 -7.99 -6.43
N PRO A 299 21.45 -9.26 -6.35
CA PRO A 299 20.77 -10.28 -5.58
C PRO A 299 20.67 -9.91 -4.09
N TRP A 300 19.46 -9.91 -3.56
CA TRP A 300 19.20 -9.62 -2.15
C TRP A 300 17.87 -10.25 -1.72
N ARG A 301 17.96 -11.41 -1.09
CA ARG A 301 16.79 -12.20 -0.69
C ARG A 301 17.14 -13.12 0.48
N ALA A 302 16.23 -13.24 1.44
CA ALA A 302 16.38 -14.22 2.51
C ALA A 302 16.21 -15.66 2.01
N HIS A 303 16.87 -16.61 2.66
CA HIS A 303 16.72 -18.04 2.37
C HIS A 303 15.35 -18.62 2.76
N LEU A 304 14.58 -17.92 3.57
CA LEU A 304 13.23 -18.33 3.95
C LEU A 304 12.30 -18.32 2.72
N LEU A 305 11.60 -19.42 2.46
CA LEU A 305 10.63 -19.52 1.35
C LEU A 305 9.59 -18.40 1.39
N GLU A 306 9.02 -18.16 2.57
CA GLU A 306 7.98 -17.19 2.87
C GLU A 306 8.52 -15.75 3.07
N SER A 307 9.75 -15.48 2.61
CA SER A 307 10.30 -14.13 2.58
C SER A 307 9.76 -13.31 1.42
N VAL A 308 9.68 -12.02 1.67
CA VAL A 308 9.24 -11.01 0.70
C VAL A 308 10.08 -9.75 0.83
N ASN A 309 10.25 -9.05 -0.30
CA ASN A 309 10.80 -7.71 -0.36
C ASN A 309 9.61 -6.75 -0.49
N ALA A 310 9.34 -5.96 0.54
CA ALA A 310 8.13 -5.14 0.63
C ALA A 310 8.40 -3.64 0.78
N ALA A 311 9.49 -3.23 1.43
CA ALA A 311 9.89 -1.83 1.49
C ALA A 311 10.34 -1.34 0.10
N THR A 312 9.93 -0.12 -0.27
CA THR A 312 10.32 0.53 -1.54
C THR A 312 11.78 0.96 -1.47
N PRO A 313 12.59 0.84 -2.54
CA PRO A 313 13.96 1.36 -2.53
C PRO A 313 14.00 2.87 -2.24
N VAL A 314 14.94 3.29 -1.41
CA VAL A 314 15.19 4.72 -1.14
C VAL A 314 16.35 5.16 -2.02
N VAL A 315 16.11 6.16 -2.88
CA VAL A 315 17.10 6.64 -3.86
C VAL A 315 17.52 8.06 -3.51
N VAL A 316 18.82 8.29 -3.35
CA VAL A 316 19.40 9.61 -3.03
C VAL A 316 20.66 9.80 -3.89
N GLY A 317 20.57 10.70 -4.87
CA GLY A 317 21.64 10.87 -5.84
C GLY A 317 21.93 9.56 -6.57
N GLU A 318 23.20 9.14 -6.58
CA GLU A 318 23.66 7.88 -7.18
C GLU A 318 23.59 6.68 -6.21
N GLU A 319 22.91 6.81 -5.07
CA GLU A 319 22.86 5.76 -4.05
C GLU A 319 21.45 5.23 -3.84
N VAL A 320 21.33 3.90 -3.70
CA VAL A 320 20.07 3.17 -3.57
C VAL A 320 20.15 2.26 -2.35
N PHE A 321 19.24 2.50 -1.40
CA PHE A 321 19.09 1.69 -0.20
C PHE A 321 17.94 0.71 -0.35
N ILE A 322 18.19 -0.55 0.01
CA ILE A 322 17.20 -1.63 0.09
C ILE A 322 17.25 -2.28 1.46
N SER A 323 16.11 -2.80 1.92
CA SER A 323 16.00 -3.42 3.23
C SER A 323 14.89 -4.47 3.26
N GLU A 324 15.13 -5.56 3.98
CA GLU A 324 14.15 -6.59 4.29
C GLU A 324 14.37 -7.10 5.73
N THR A 325 13.41 -7.87 6.28
CA THR A 325 13.40 -8.26 7.70
C THR A 325 13.49 -9.77 7.97
N TYR A 326 13.66 -10.60 6.94
CA TYR A 326 13.64 -12.06 7.04
C TYR A 326 15.04 -12.69 7.14
N GLY A 327 16.12 -11.94 6.87
CA GLY A 327 17.49 -12.41 7.10
C GLY A 327 18.57 -11.36 6.76
N PRO A 328 18.88 -11.14 5.46
CA PRO A 328 19.88 -10.19 4.98
C PRO A 328 19.89 -8.82 5.66
N GLY A 329 18.74 -8.21 5.94
CA GLY A 329 18.68 -6.84 6.47
C GLY A 329 18.81 -5.82 5.34
N SER A 330 19.73 -4.87 5.47
CA SER A 330 19.88 -3.74 4.55
C SER A 330 21.18 -3.71 3.75
N ALA A 331 21.12 -3.07 2.59
CA ALA A 331 22.29 -2.69 1.81
C ALA A 331 22.13 -1.28 1.26
N LEU A 332 23.23 -0.53 1.20
CA LEU A 332 23.35 0.69 0.42
C LEU A 332 24.26 0.43 -0.77
N LEU A 333 23.74 0.68 -1.95
CA LEU A 333 24.46 0.54 -3.22
C LEU A 333 24.73 1.90 -3.81
N LYS A 334 25.87 2.04 -4.48
CA LYS A 334 26.12 3.09 -5.45
C LYS A 334 25.84 2.52 -6.84
N VAL A 335 25.06 3.24 -7.63
CA VAL A 335 24.58 2.80 -8.94
C VAL A 335 25.08 3.73 -10.04
N GLU A 336 25.46 3.13 -11.17
CA GLU A 336 25.85 3.82 -12.39
C GLU A 336 25.39 3.02 -13.60
N SER A 337 25.53 3.58 -14.81
CA SER A 337 25.12 2.87 -16.03
C SER A 337 25.83 1.51 -16.15
N GLY A 338 25.05 0.42 -16.26
CA GLY A 338 25.56 -0.95 -16.39
C GLY A 338 26.30 -1.52 -15.17
N ASN A 339 26.31 -0.84 -14.01
CA ASN A 339 27.08 -1.31 -12.84
C ASN A 339 26.47 -0.88 -11.50
N ASN A 340 26.75 -1.66 -10.46
CA ASN A 340 26.47 -1.29 -9.08
C ASN A 340 27.64 -1.73 -8.18
N SER A 341 27.87 -0.99 -7.10
CA SER A 341 28.84 -1.34 -6.07
C SER A 341 28.25 -1.14 -4.69
N VAL A 342 28.70 -1.94 -3.73
CA VAL A 342 28.22 -1.87 -2.35
C VAL A 342 28.97 -0.75 -1.61
N VAL A 343 28.23 0.22 -1.06
CA VAL A 343 28.78 1.21 -0.12
C VAL A 343 28.91 0.57 1.26
N TRP A 344 27.84 -0.05 1.73
CA TRP A 344 27.83 -0.90 2.92
C TRP A 344 26.67 -1.89 2.83
N LYS A 345 26.75 -2.98 3.59
CA LYS A 345 25.63 -3.92 3.77
C LYS A 345 25.70 -4.56 5.15
N ASP A 346 24.54 -4.94 5.66
CA ASP A 346 24.45 -5.77 6.85
C ASP A 346 25.06 -7.16 6.58
N GLU A 347 25.71 -7.72 7.61
CA GLU A 347 26.18 -9.10 7.58
C GLU A 347 24.99 -10.05 7.74
N GLU A 348 24.79 -10.96 6.79
CA GLU A 348 23.60 -11.81 6.67
C GLU A 348 23.12 -12.45 7.97
N PHE A 349 24.03 -13.02 8.76
CA PHE A 349 23.70 -13.74 10.01
C PHE A 349 23.82 -12.90 11.28
N SER A 350 24.18 -11.61 11.18
CA SER A 350 24.23 -10.72 12.33
C SER A 350 22.84 -10.50 12.93
N ARG A 351 22.78 -10.40 14.26
CA ARG A 351 21.57 -9.93 14.96
C ARG A 351 21.49 -8.41 15.02
N GLU A 352 22.63 -7.75 14.92
CA GLU A 352 22.74 -6.29 14.86
C GLU A 352 22.71 -5.87 13.40
N LYS A 353 21.53 -5.52 12.93
CA LYS A 353 21.28 -4.96 11.59
C LYS A 353 21.13 -3.46 11.68
N ALA A 354 21.49 -2.73 10.64
CA ALA A 354 21.23 -1.29 10.55
C ALA A 354 19.72 -1.00 10.55
N MET A 355 19.00 -1.67 9.64
CA MET A 355 17.57 -1.53 9.45
C MET A 355 16.99 -2.85 8.94
N GLN A 356 15.81 -3.21 9.43
CA GLN A 356 15.05 -4.37 8.97
C GLN A 356 13.65 -3.91 8.58
N ALA A 357 13.56 -3.18 7.48
CA ALA A 357 12.29 -2.66 7.00
C ALA A 357 11.40 -3.85 6.58
N HIS A 358 10.18 -3.88 7.11
CA HIS A 358 9.19 -4.86 6.67
C HIS A 358 8.50 -4.33 5.41
N TRP A 359 7.31 -3.73 5.53
CA TRP A 359 6.67 -2.96 4.43
C TRP A 359 6.82 -1.44 4.60
N ASN A 360 7.13 -0.97 5.82
CA ASN A 360 7.30 0.46 6.10
C ASN A 360 8.62 0.93 5.48
N THR A 361 8.53 1.77 4.45
CA THR A 361 9.71 2.31 3.76
C THR A 361 10.39 3.37 4.64
N PRO A 362 11.68 3.22 5.00
CA PRO A 362 12.41 4.25 5.73
C PRO A 362 12.53 5.54 4.91
N VAL A 363 12.57 6.68 5.59
CA VAL A 363 12.60 8.00 4.95
C VAL A 363 13.97 8.63 5.14
N TYR A 364 14.56 9.10 4.03
CA TYR A 364 15.83 9.82 4.06
C TYR A 364 15.63 11.32 4.32
N VAL A 365 16.37 11.84 5.29
CA VAL A 365 16.47 13.27 5.63
C VAL A 365 17.91 13.60 6.00
N ASP A 366 18.51 14.52 5.26
CA ASP A 366 19.80 15.17 5.56
C ASP A 366 20.95 14.25 6.00
N GLY A 367 21.14 13.13 5.29
CA GLY A 367 22.21 12.17 5.57
C GLY A 367 21.82 11.02 6.51
N TYR A 368 20.56 10.94 6.92
CA TYR A 368 20.07 9.93 7.85
C TYR A 368 18.77 9.27 7.36
N LEU A 369 18.60 8.00 7.69
CA LEU A 369 17.37 7.25 7.48
C LEU A 369 16.59 7.15 8.79
N TYR A 370 15.30 7.42 8.70
CA TYR A 370 14.35 7.27 9.81
C TYR A 370 13.33 6.22 9.43
N GLY A 371 13.08 5.24 10.30
CA GLY A 371 12.15 4.17 9.95
C GLY A 371 11.94 3.14 11.04
N CYS A 372 10.90 2.35 10.85
CA CYS A 372 10.62 1.16 11.66
C CYS A 372 11.50 -0.01 11.21
N SER A 373 12.19 -0.64 12.16
CA SER A 373 12.99 -1.85 11.94
C SER A 373 12.42 -3.00 12.76
N GLY A 374 12.03 -4.09 12.09
CA GLY A 374 11.58 -5.32 12.72
C GLY A 374 10.39 -5.97 12.01
N ARG A 375 10.28 -7.30 12.17
CA ARG A 375 9.26 -8.14 11.52
C ARG A 375 7.94 -8.20 12.27
N HIS A 376 8.00 -8.22 13.60
CA HIS A 376 6.86 -8.44 14.47
C HIS A 376 6.69 -7.26 15.43
N THR A 377 5.47 -7.10 15.93
CA THR A 377 5.11 -6.07 16.92
C THR A 377 6.07 -6.00 18.10
N GLN A 378 6.48 -7.15 18.63
CA GLN A 378 7.29 -7.23 19.85
C GLN A 378 8.78 -6.90 19.64
N ASN A 379 9.28 -6.98 18.40
CA ASN A 379 10.68 -6.73 18.08
C ASN A 379 10.89 -5.53 17.15
N ALA A 380 9.83 -4.77 16.87
CA ALA A 380 9.91 -3.54 16.10
C ALA A 380 10.40 -2.37 16.97
N ASP A 381 11.34 -1.62 16.43
CA ASP A 381 11.86 -0.38 16.99
C ASP A 381 11.85 0.73 15.93
N LEU A 382 11.82 1.99 16.38
CA LEU A 382 12.00 3.16 15.52
C LEU A 382 13.47 3.56 15.56
N ARG A 383 14.10 3.78 14.41
CA ARG A 383 15.53 4.06 14.31
C ARG A 383 15.83 5.32 13.54
N CYS A 384 16.95 5.93 13.90
CA CYS A 384 17.74 6.79 13.02
C CYS A 384 19.05 6.09 12.67
N VAL A 385 19.38 6.03 11.39
CA VAL A 385 20.57 5.35 10.86
C VAL A 385 21.35 6.32 9.98
N GLU A 386 22.66 6.44 10.20
CA GLU A 386 23.54 7.23 9.33
C GLU A 386 23.63 6.59 7.94
N TRP A 387 23.29 7.37 6.91
CA TRP A 387 23.13 6.88 5.54
C TRP A 387 24.40 6.24 5.00
N LYS A 388 25.56 6.87 5.17
CA LYS A 388 26.82 6.44 4.53
C LYS A 388 27.47 5.22 5.18
N THR A 389 27.08 4.84 6.40
CA THR A 389 27.79 3.82 7.19
C THR A 389 26.89 2.70 7.70
N GLY A 390 25.56 2.89 7.70
CA GLY A 390 24.63 1.96 8.34
C GLY A 390 24.65 2.02 9.88
N LYS A 391 25.39 2.97 10.47
CA LYS A 391 25.46 3.12 11.93
C LYS A 391 24.12 3.59 12.50
N VAL A 392 23.56 2.81 13.42
CA VAL A 392 22.37 3.22 14.19
C VAL A 392 22.77 4.35 15.15
N MET A 393 22.22 5.54 14.94
CA MET A 393 22.50 6.72 15.75
C MET A 393 21.71 6.70 17.05
N TRP A 394 20.44 6.32 16.96
CA TRP A 394 19.57 6.06 18.10
C TRP A 394 18.47 5.06 17.70
N LYS A 395 17.89 4.39 18.69
CA LYS A 395 16.71 3.53 18.52
C LYS A 395 15.76 3.67 19.70
N ILE A 396 14.46 3.67 19.41
CA ILE A 396 13.37 3.64 20.39
C ILE A 396 12.73 2.25 20.34
N PRO A 397 13.04 1.36 21.29
CA PRO A 397 12.51 0.01 21.31
C PRO A 397 11.03 0.01 21.72
N ARG A 398 10.31 -1.06 21.35
CA ARG A 398 8.92 -1.32 21.79
C ARG A 398 7.90 -0.25 21.37
N ILE A 399 8.18 0.47 20.29
CA ILE A 399 7.23 1.39 19.66
C ILE A 399 6.29 0.65 18.68
N THR A 400 6.41 -0.68 18.60
CA THR A 400 5.68 -1.54 17.65
C THR A 400 5.98 -1.17 16.19
N ARG A 401 5.34 -1.83 15.22
CA ARG A 401 5.53 -1.45 13.82
C ARG A 401 4.86 -0.11 13.55
N CYS A 402 5.54 0.75 12.79
CA CYS A 402 5.02 2.07 12.44
C CYS A 402 5.42 2.50 11.03
N SER A 403 4.61 3.39 10.46
CA SER A 403 4.91 4.08 9.20
C SER A 403 5.15 5.58 9.43
N LEU A 404 6.00 6.17 8.60
CA LEU A 404 6.44 7.55 8.74
C LEU A 404 6.13 8.38 7.50
N THR A 405 5.83 9.66 7.72
CA THR A 405 5.77 10.70 6.69
C THR A 405 6.50 11.95 7.18
N PHE A 406 7.48 12.41 6.42
CA PHE A 406 8.24 13.62 6.74
C PHE A 406 7.54 14.88 6.24
N ILE A 407 7.44 15.89 7.08
CA ILE A 407 6.87 17.20 6.76
C ILE A 407 7.39 18.27 7.72
N ASP A 408 7.75 19.44 7.21
CA ASP A 408 8.06 20.64 8.01
C ASP A 408 9.07 20.39 9.15
N GLY A 409 10.13 19.60 8.89
CA GLY A 409 11.15 19.25 9.88
C GLY A 409 10.75 18.17 10.90
N HIS A 410 9.59 17.54 10.71
CA HIS A 410 9.02 16.55 11.61
C HIS A 410 8.63 15.27 10.86
N PHE A 411 8.40 14.21 11.63
CA PHE A 411 7.80 12.97 11.18
C PHE A 411 6.42 12.80 11.82
N LEU A 412 5.41 12.61 10.99
CA LEU A 412 4.15 12.01 11.38
C LEU A 412 4.36 10.50 11.47
N CYS A 413 4.09 9.93 12.63
CA CYS A 413 4.27 8.51 12.90
C CYS A 413 2.92 7.86 13.23
N GLN A 414 2.52 6.88 12.43
CA GLN A 414 1.37 6.04 12.73
C GLN A 414 1.85 4.66 13.19
N GLY A 415 1.53 4.29 14.43
CA GLY A 415 1.80 2.97 15.01
C GLY A 415 0.72 1.96 14.64
N GLU A 416 1.05 0.67 14.62
CA GLU A 416 0.15 -0.39 14.14
C GLU A 416 -1.10 -0.62 15.00
N TYR A 417 -1.12 -0.12 16.23
CA TYR A 417 -2.30 -0.13 17.11
C TYR A 417 -3.14 1.15 17.01
N GLY A 418 -2.86 2.04 16.05
CA GLY A 418 -3.64 3.26 15.83
C GLY A 418 -3.08 4.51 16.49
N HIS A 419 -1.96 4.41 17.21
CA HIS A 419 -1.25 5.56 17.77
C HIS A 419 -0.84 6.54 16.68
N LEU A 420 -1.04 7.83 16.92
CA LEU A 420 -0.54 8.90 16.06
C LEU A 420 0.29 9.88 16.88
N PHE A 421 1.53 10.12 16.46
CA PHE A 421 2.39 11.11 17.11
C PHE A 421 3.32 11.83 16.14
N LEU A 422 3.82 12.98 16.58
CA LEU A 422 4.74 13.84 15.86
C LEU A 422 6.09 13.85 16.58
N PHE A 423 7.20 13.72 15.85
CA PHE A 423 8.54 13.89 16.41
C PHE A 423 9.47 14.65 15.45
N LYS A 424 10.51 15.31 15.97
CA LYS A 424 11.45 16.06 15.13
C LYS A 424 12.40 15.14 14.37
N ALA A 425 12.75 15.52 13.14
CA ALA A 425 13.85 14.91 12.43
C ALA A 425 15.18 15.41 13.02
N ASP A 426 15.72 14.66 13.99
CA ASP A 426 16.99 14.95 14.66
C ASP A 426 17.85 13.67 14.67
N SER A 427 19.06 13.73 14.14
CA SER A 427 19.96 12.58 14.05
C SER A 427 20.71 12.29 15.35
N GLN A 428 20.72 13.23 16.29
CA GLN A 428 21.43 13.10 17.56
C GLN A 428 20.56 12.49 18.65
N LYS A 429 19.24 12.71 18.60
CA LYS A 429 18.30 12.21 19.61
C LYS A 429 16.88 12.09 19.05
N PHE A 430 16.06 11.29 19.71
CA PHE A 430 14.63 11.27 19.49
C PHE A 430 13.96 12.38 20.33
N GLU A 431 13.09 13.18 19.70
CA GLU A 431 12.36 14.27 20.37
C GLU A 431 10.89 14.25 19.93
N PRO A 432 9.98 13.60 20.71
CA PRO A 432 8.56 13.67 20.44
C PRO A 432 8.02 15.08 20.73
N VAL A 433 7.04 15.50 19.94
CA VAL A 433 6.46 16.85 19.96
C VAL A 433 5.00 16.81 20.40
N ALA A 434 4.21 15.87 19.88
CA ALA A 434 2.78 15.75 20.17
C ALA A 434 2.24 14.34 19.91
N GLY A 435 1.06 14.04 20.45
CA GLY A 435 0.30 12.82 20.17
C GLY A 435 0.53 11.69 21.17
N ASP A 436 0.27 10.46 20.73
CA ASP A 436 0.14 9.26 21.55
C ASP A 436 1.49 8.65 22.00
N ILE A 437 2.42 9.49 22.46
CA ILE A 437 3.73 9.07 22.97
C ILE A 437 4.15 9.95 24.14
N LYS A 438 4.73 9.34 25.17
CA LYS A 438 5.26 10.05 26.35
C LYS A 438 6.60 9.48 26.79
N GLU A 439 7.35 10.28 27.54
CA GLU A 439 8.53 9.80 28.24
C GLU A 439 8.10 8.78 29.32
N GLY A 440 8.82 7.66 29.38
CA GLY A 440 8.60 6.59 30.33
C GLY A 440 9.15 6.91 31.72
N THR A 441 9.24 5.89 32.56
CA THR A 441 9.69 6.06 33.96
C THR A 441 11.16 6.47 34.09
N ARG A 442 12.00 6.14 33.11
CA ARG A 442 13.41 6.51 33.06
C ARG A 442 13.66 7.47 31.91
N LYS A 443 14.58 8.42 32.13
CA LYS A 443 14.97 9.39 31.12
C LYS A 443 15.42 8.71 29.84
N GLY A 444 14.82 9.10 28.71
CA GLY A 444 15.12 8.52 27.39
C GLY A 444 14.41 7.19 27.08
N GLU A 445 13.58 6.67 27.99
CA GLU A 445 12.58 5.66 27.65
C GLU A 445 11.31 6.36 27.15
N TYR A 446 10.61 5.72 26.20
CA TYR A 446 9.35 6.23 25.66
C TYR A 446 8.33 5.11 25.65
N GLU A 447 7.08 5.49 25.90
CA GLU A 447 5.97 4.56 25.98
C GLU A 447 4.80 5.11 25.14
N LEU A 448 4.16 4.20 24.41
CA LEU A 448 2.87 4.46 23.78
C LEU A 448 1.77 4.43 24.84
N SER A 449 0.78 5.30 24.69
CA SER A 449 -0.42 5.26 25.54
C SER A 449 -1.21 3.97 25.29
N PHE A 450 -1.95 3.51 26.31
CA PHE A 450 -2.85 2.36 26.13
C PHE A 450 -4.06 2.76 25.28
N ASP A 451 -4.62 3.94 25.55
CA ASP A 451 -5.67 4.56 24.75
C ASP A 451 -5.05 5.34 23.57
N THR A 452 -5.68 5.29 22.41
CA THR A 452 -5.26 6.05 21.23
C THR A 452 -6.17 7.25 21.01
N THR A 453 -5.65 8.36 20.49
CA THR A 453 -6.44 9.60 20.34
C THR A 453 -7.66 9.45 19.40
N TYR A 454 -7.60 8.56 18.40
CA TYR A 454 -8.62 8.47 17.33
C TYR A 454 -9.32 7.10 17.18
N ASP A 455 -9.02 6.16 18.06
CA ASP A 455 -9.61 4.80 18.07
C ASP A 455 -9.51 4.09 16.71
N LEU A 456 -8.32 4.06 16.12
CA LEU A 456 -8.07 3.33 14.87
C LEU A 456 -7.75 1.87 15.18
N SER A 457 -8.45 0.95 14.52
CA SER A 457 -8.28 -0.48 14.79
C SER A 457 -6.99 -1.06 14.20
N PHE A 458 -6.39 -1.99 14.94
CA PHE A 458 -5.25 -2.80 14.49
C PHE A 458 -5.63 -3.74 13.32
N PRO A 459 -4.71 -4.03 12.37
CA PRO A 459 -3.46 -3.31 12.13
C PRO A 459 -3.63 -1.97 11.39
N ALA A 460 -3.00 -0.93 11.91
CA ALA A 460 -2.94 0.41 11.34
C ALA A 460 -1.58 0.64 10.65
N TRP A 461 -1.30 -0.10 9.57
CA TRP A 461 0.03 -0.19 8.94
C TRP A 461 0.36 0.85 7.88
N ALA A 462 -0.63 1.60 7.39
CA ALA A 462 -0.43 2.46 6.24
C ALA A 462 0.31 3.76 6.60
N ALA A 463 1.16 4.23 5.70
CA ALA A 463 1.86 5.49 5.88
C ALA A 463 0.90 6.68 5.79
N PRO A 464 1.01 7.67 6.71
CA PRO A 464 0.17 8.85 6.64
C PRO A 464 0.22 9.54 5.28
N VAL A 465 -0.91 10.07 4.82
CA VAL A 465 -0.98 10.88 3.59
C VAL A 465 -1.18 12.33 3.99
N VAL A 466 -0.39 13.23 3.40
CA VAL A 466 -0.57 14.67 3.59
C VAL A 466 -0.86 15.33 2.25
N SER A 467 -1.96 16.05 2.14
CA SER A 467 -2.26 16.80 0.92
C SER A 467 -3.07 18.04 1.21
N HIS A 468 -2.57 19.19 0.76
CA HIS A 468 -3.24 20.48 0.92
C HIS A 468 -3.61 20.77 2.38
N GLY A 469 -2.69 20.50 3.32
CA GLY A 469 -2.89 20.70 4.76
C GLY A 469 -3.84 19.71 5.43
N LEU A 470 -4.29 18.68 4.70
CA LEU A 470 -5.08 17.58 5.23
C LEU A 470 -4.17 16.38 5.52
N LEU A 471 -4.40 15.73 6.65
CA LEU A 471 -3.73 14.50 7.04
C LEU A 471 -4.72 13.34 7.02
N TYR A 472 -4.37 12.25 6.36
CA TYR A 472 -5.14 11.02 6.35
C TYR A 472 -4.37 9.92 7.06
N VAL A 473 -5.04 9.24 7.98
CA VAL A 473 -4.54 8.11 8.78
C VAL A 473 -5.65 7.07 8.88
N ARG A 474 -5.30 5.78 9.00
CA ARG A 474 -6.29 4.70 9.00
C ARG A 474 -5.93 3.48 9.85
N GLY A 475 -6.95 2.88 10.45
CA GLY A 475 -6.94 1.52 10.99
C GLY A 475 -7.47 0.53 9.96
N THR A 476 -7.81 -0.68 10.37
CA THR A 476 -8.56 -1.64 9.51
C THR A 476 -10.04 -1.31 9.37
N ASP A 477 -10.56 -0.49 10.27
CA ASP A 477 -11.98 -0.17 10.44
C ASP A 477 -12.39 1.11 9.73
N LYS A 478 -11.56 2.16 9.80
CA LYS A 478 -11.87 3.48 9.25
C LYS A 478 -10.62 4.23 8.80
N VAL A 479 -10.85 5.16 7.86
CA VAL A 479 -9.94 6.26 7.56
C VAL A 479 -10.50 7.54 8.13
N ILE A 480 -9.62 8.39 8.65
CA ILE A 480 -9.96 9.71 9.16
C ILE A 480 -9.16 10.78 8.42
N CYS A 481 -9.79 11.93 8.20
CA CYS A 481 -9.15 13.12 7.68
C CYS A 481 -9.05 14.17 8.79
N LEU A 482 -7.84 14.64 9.03
CA LEU A 482 -7.47 15.58 10.08
C LEU A 482 -7.01 16.91 9.47
N GLU A 483 -7.30 18.01 10.15
CA GLU A 483 -6.72 19.32 9.80
C GLU A 483 -5.30 19.41 10.36
N LEU A 484 -4.30 19.24 9.49
CA LEU A 484 -2.89 19.34 9.87
C LEU A 484 -2.36 20.77 9.75
N ILE A 485 -2.83 21.52 8.75
CA ILE A 485 -2.52 22.93 8.54
C ILE A 485 -3.85 23.69 8.51
N LYS A 486 -3.94 24.78 9.29
CA LYS A 486 -5.15 25.61 9.33
C LYS A 486 -5.47 26.15 7.94
N LYS A 487 -6.74 26.08 7.56
CA LYS A 487 -7.22 26.74 6.34
C LYS A 487 -7.01 28.26 6.49
N GLN A 488 -6.31 28.87 5.53
CA GLN A 488 -6.10 30.31 5.46
C GLN A 488 -7.35 31.03 4.94
#